data_AF-A0A7W8HC39-F1
#
_entry.id   AF-A0A7W8HC39-F1
#
_cell.length_a   1.000
_cell.length_b   1.000
_cell.length_c   1.000
_cell.angle_alpha   90.00
_cell.angle_beta   90.00
_cell.angle_gamma   90.00
#
_symmetry.space_group_name_H-M   'P 1'
#
loop_
_entity.id
_entity.type
_entity.pdbx_description
1 polymer ?
#
loop_
_entity_poly.entity_id
_entity_poly.type
_entity_poly.pdbx_seq_one_letter_code
_entity_poly.pdbx_strand_id
1 'polypeptide(L)'
;MQENREKCLELANRIYNLDEEVYHCVGSSLGRTFTGNKENTIQNLCMLMLTKPDGHLLRSELALISNMARTIKDKKKKTQMMTEYDNILKEIEALPDSFGKIDIVDLARAELNPTARKKLSENDHLVICISRTQGSAGNDIGFELADDLHINYYDVEIFNQVLTRLEAEKGSVNDTETEPFADFDKYRKRNFRLKTWFREFNRYHGLPRQDAVFFNMSDLICNLARTEDCVIMGRCADAILTNNHIPHLSLFISAPFSLRVQRIMASKNMDFHHASRFLRQMDRQHKKYYDFYTDKRWGRPENYDLCINSANYGIRETIDLIERMINREKEPASGSL
;
A
#
# COMPACT_ATOMS: atom_id res chain seq x y z
N MET A 1 14.61 -35.25 17.85
CA MET A 1 14.52 -34.22 18.91
C MET A 1 15.81 -34.08 19.70
N GLN A 2 16.39 -35.18 20.22
CA GLN A 2 17.64 -35.11 21.00
C GLN A 2 18.85 -34.63 20.18
N GLU A 3 19.02 -35.13 18.96
CA GLU A 3 20.09 -34.73 18.03
C GLU A 3 20.02 -33.25 17.62
N ASN A 4 18.80 -32.69 17.45
CA ASN A 4 18.63 -31.27 17.14
C ASN A 4 19.00 -30.38 18.34
N ARG A 5 18.70 -30.82 19.56
CA ARG A 5 19.03 -30.08 20.78
C ARG A 5 20.54 -30.02 20.98
N GLU A 6 21.27 -31.10 20.72
CA GLU A 6 22.73 -31.14 20.80
C GLU A 6 23.37 -30.18 19.79
N LYS A 7 22.91 -30.21 18.52
CA LYS A 7 23.37 -29.26 17.48
C LYS A 7 23.08 -27.80 17.85
N CYS A 8 21.90 -27.50 18.40
CA CYS A 8 21.57 -26.14 18.85
C CYS A 8 22.45 -25.69 20.03
N LEU A 9 22.83 -26.61 20.93
CA LEU A 9 23.72 -26.33 22.04
C LEU A 9 25.15 -26.05 21.56
N GLU A 10 25.62 -26.78 20.54
CA GLU A 10 26.91 -26.55 19.90
C GLU A 10 26.94 -25.18 19.20
N LEU A 11 25.91 -24.84 18.43
CA LEU A 11 25.79 -23.54 17.79
C LEU A 11 25.68 -22.40 18.80
N ALA A 12 24.90 -22.57 19.87
CA ALA A 12 24.79 -21.59 20.94
C ALA A 12 26.14 -21.31 21.62
N ASN A 13 26.96 -22.35 21.82
CA ASN A 13 28.32 -22.19 22.32
C ASN A 13 29.21 -21.39 21.36
N ARG A 14 29.15 -21.70 20.06
CA ARG A 14 29.92 -20.98 19.03
C ARG A 14 29.53 -19.52 18.92
N ILE A 15 28.24 -19.20 19.01
CA ILE A 15 27.73 -17.82 19.04
C ILE A 15 28.26 -17.07 20.26
N TYR A 16 28.20 -17.69 21.45
CA TYR A 16 28.70 -17.09 22.67
C TYR A 16 30.22 -16.82 22.61
N ASN A 17 30.99 -17.78 22.07
CA ASN A 17 32.43 -17.65 21.92
C ASN A 17 32.79 -16.59 20.86
N LEU A 18 32.04 -16.53 19.75
CA LEU A 18 32.23 -15.50 18.73
C LEU A 18 32.02 -14.10 19.30
N ASP A 19 30.95 -13.89 20.08
CA ASP A 19 30.73 -12.63 20.80
C ASP A 19 31.91 -12.27 21.73
N GLU A 20 32.43 -13.26 22.48
CA GLU A 20 33.58 -13.08 23.37
C GLU A 20 34.84 -12.65 22.60
N GLU A 21 35.17 -13.36 21.52
CA GLU A 21 36.34 -13.08 20.69
C GLU A 21 36.24 -11.72 19.99
N VAL A 22 35.05 -11.38 19.49
CA VAL A 22 34.76 -10.07 18.91
C VAL A 22 34.96 -9.00 19.98
N TYR A 23 34.36 -9.13 21.16
CA TYR A 23 34.51 -8.20 22.27
C TYR A 23 35.98 -7.96 22.65
N HIS A 24 36.79 -9.03 22.75
CA HIS A 24 38.22 -8.91 23.02
C HIS A 24 39.00 -8.15 21.93
N CYS A 25 38.53 -8.21 20.69
CA CYS A 25 39.15 -7.50 19.57
C CYS A 25 38.72 -6.03 19.47
N VAL A 26 37.46 -5.70 19.80
CA VAL A 26 36.94 -4.32 19.72
C VAL A 26 37.24 -3.50 20.97
N GLY A 27 37.34 -4.16 22.14
CA GLY A 27 37.53 -3.52 23.44
C GLY A 27 36.22 -3.07 24.09
N SER A 28 36.32 -2.56 25.32
CA SER A 28 35.16 -2.26 26.19
C SER A 28 34.24 -1.13 25.70
N SER A 29 34.61 -0.38 24.66
CA SER A 29 33.85 0.77 24.17
C SER A 29 32.52 0.43 23.50
N LEU A 30 32.38 -0.78 22.93
CA LEU A 30 31.12 -1.22 22.29
C LEU A 30 30.28 -2.14 23.18
N GLY A 31 30.79 -2.55 24.35
CA GLY A 31 30.15 -3.56 25.18
C GLY A 31 30.18 -4.97 24.58
N ARG A 32 29.67 -5.94 25.33
CA ARG A 32 29.52 -7.34 24.91
C ARG A 32 28.05 -7.63 24.66
N THR A 33 27.70 -8.39 23.62
CA THR A 33 26.30 -8.72 23.33
C THR A 33 25.70 -9.55 24.45
N PHE A 34 26.43 -10.55 24.96
CA PHE A 34 25.98 -11.37 26.08
C PHE A 34 26.67 -10.98 27.39
N THR A 35 25.91 -10.46 28.34
CA THR A 35 26.43 -10.02 29.66
C THR A 35 26.07 -10.95 30.82
N GLY A 36 25.27 -11.99 30.56
CA GLY A 36 24.81 -12.96 31.56
C GLY A 36 25.80 -14.10 31.85
N ASN A 37 25.42 -15.01 32.75
CA ASN A 37 26.16 -16.25 32.97
C ASN A 37 26.20 -17.09 31.68
N LYS A 38 27.40 -17.53 31.28
CA LYS A 38 27.66 -18.34 30.09
C LYS A 38 26.67 -19.50 29.91
N GLU A 39 26.45 -20.30 30.94
CA GLU A 39 25.57 -21.47 30.88
C GLU A 39 24.13 -21.07 30.59
N ASN A 40 23.63 -20.02 31.26
CA ASN A 40 22.29 -19.50 31.05
C ASN A 40 22.14 -18.90 29.64
N THR A 41 23.15 -18.17 29.15
CA THR A 41 23.11 -17.60 27.81
C THR A 41 23.10 -18.70 26.74
N ILE A 42 23.92 -19.74 26.88
CA ILE A 42 23.94 -20.87 25.95
C ILE A 42 22.60 -21.60 25.96
N GLN A 43 22.03 -21.86 27.14
CA GLN A 43 20.70 -22.47 27.26
C GLN A 43 19.63 -21.59 26.60
N ASN A 44 19.67 -20.27 26.80
CA ASN A 44 18.73 -19.33 26.18
C ASN A 44 18.87 -19.31 24.65
N LEU A 45 20.09 -19.23 24.12
CA LEU A 45 20.36 -19.27 22.68
C LEU A 45 19.89 -20.60 22.06
N CYS A 46 20.17 -21.72 22.74
CA CYS A 46 19.70 -23.04 22.32
C CYS A 46 18.17 -23.11 22.32
N MET A 47 17.52 -22.57 23.36
CA MET A 47 16.06 -22.46 23.41
C MET A 47 15.51 -21.61 22.27
N LEU A 48 16.09 -20.44 21.98
CA LEU A 48 15.69 -19.57 20.87
C LEU A 48 15.82 -20.25 19.49
N MET A 49 16.78 -21.16 19.32
CA MET A 49 16.91 -21.95 18.08
C MET A 49 15.84 -23.06 17.99
N LEU A 50 15.36 -23.56 19.13
CA LEU A 50 14.40 -24.65 19.21
C LEU A 50 12.94 -24.18 19.27
N THR A 51 12.67 -22.96 19.76
CA THR A 51 11.31 -22.43 19.93
C THR A 51 10.84 -21.65 18.71
N LYS A 52 9.65 -22.00 18.23
CA LYS A 52 9.13 -21.57 16.91
C LYS A 52 8.64 -20.11 16.72
N PRO A 53 8.57 -19.19 17.71
CA PRO A 53 8.20 -17.79 17.38
C PRO A 53 9.33 -16.75 17.56
N ASP A 54 10.44 -17.07 18.21
CA ASP A 54 11.39 -16.05 18.69
C ASP A 54 12.70 -15.96 17.87
N GLY A 55 12.70 -16.50 16.64
CA GLY A 55 13.85 -16.42 15.74
C GLY A 55 14.36 -14.99 15.53
N HIS A 56 13.48 -13.99 15.59
CA HIS A 56 13.83 -12.57 15.49
C HIS A 56 14.76 -12.08 16.62
N LEU A 57 14.66 -12.65 17.83
CA LEU A 57 15.55 -12.33 18.95
C LEU A 57 16.97 -12.81 18.66
N LEU A 58 17.13 -14.08 18.30
CA LEU A 58 18.44 -14.64 17.93
C LEU A 58 19.06 -13.91 16.72
N ARG A 59 18.22 -13.50 15.75
CA ARG A 59 18.61 -12.70 14.57
C ARG A 59 19.17 -11.33 14.98
N SER A 60 18.58 -10.71 16.00
CA SER A 60 19.04 -9.42 16.55
C SER A 60 20.39 -9.57 17.27
N GLU A 61 20.58 -10.63 18.07
CA GLU A 61 21.85 -10.89 18.76
C GLU A 61 23.00 -11.14 17.76
N LEU A 62 22.76 -11.96 16.75
CA LEU A 62 23.73 -12.21 15.67
C LEU A 62 24.07 -10.93 14.90
N ALA A 63 23.09 -10.07 14.64
CA ALA A 63 23.33 -8.79 13.96
C ALA A 63 24.23 -7.85 14.78
N LEU A 64 24.06 -7.81 16.11
CA LEU A 64 24.93 -7.03 17.01
C LEU A 64 26.39 -7.53 16.95
N ILE A 65 26.60 -8.85 17.01
CA ILE A 65 27.92 -9.46 16.89
C ILE A 65 28.56 -9.10 15.53
N SER A 66 27.81 -9.19 14.43
CA SER A 66 28.29 -8.82 13.09
C SER A 66 28.68 -7.34 13.01
N ASN A 67 27.86 -6.45 13.57
CA ASN A 67 28.14 -5.02 13.61
C ASN A 67 29.44 -4.71 14.37
N MET A 68 29.64 -5.35 15.53
CA MET A 68 30.89 -5.23 16.29
C MET A 68 32.08 -5.81 15.52
N ALA A 69 31.96 -7.01 14.97
CA ALA A 69 33.04 -7.68 14.22
C ALA A 69 33.53 -6.83 13.03
N ARG A 70 32.62 -6.11 12.35
CA ARG A 70 32.97 -5.22 11.23
C ARG A 70 33.86 -4.04 11.62
N THR A 71 33.87 -3.65 12.89
CA THR A 71 34.67 -2.52 13.42
C THR A 71 36.08 -2.93 13.86
N ILE A 72 36.41 -4.23 13.88
CA ILE A 72 37.74 -4.73 14.22
C ILE A 72 38.79 -4.16 13.25
N LYS A 73 39.83 -3.51 13.80
CA LYS A 73 40.89 -2.85 13.02
C LYS A 73 41.86 -3.84 12.37
N ASP A 74 42.16 -4.95 13.05
CA ASP A 74 43.00 -6.01 12.52
C ASP A 74 42.25 -6.77 11.42
N LYS A 75 42.68 -6.60 10.16
CA LYS A 75 42.06 -7.23 8.99
C LYS A 75 42.04 -8.75 9.09
N LYS A 76 43.09 -9.38 9.63
CA LYS A 76 43.18 -10.84 9.71
C LYS A 76 42.15 -11.37 10.71
N LYS A 77 42.06 -10.75 11.90
CA LYS A 77 41.06 -11.10 12.91
C LYS A 77 39.65 -10.82 12.45
N LYS A 78 39.42 -9.66 11.80
CA LYS A 78 38.11 -9.33 11.21
C LYS A 78 37.65 -10.39 10.22
N THR A 79 38.51 -10.80 9.28
CA THR A 79 38.17 -11.84 8.31
C THR A 79 37.86 -13.16 9.02
N GLN A 80 38.68 -13.56 10.00
CA GLN A 80 38.44 -14.78 10.79
C GLN A 80 37.07 -14.77 11.48
N MET A 81 36.73 -13.70 12.20
CA MET A 81 35.44 -13.59 12.90
C MET A 81 34.24 -13.55 11.94
N MET A 82 34.38 -12.86 10.81
CA MET A 82 33.31 -12.82 9.80
C MET A 82 33.13 -14.17 9.10
N THR A 83 34.21 -14.93 8.88
CA THR A 83 34.08 -16.30 8.35
C THR A 83 33.37 -17.22 9.34
N GLU A 84 33.68 -17.13 10.64
CA GLU A 84 32.98 -17.92 11.65
C GLU A 84 31.51 -17.51 11.78
N TYR A 85 31.23 -16.21 11.74
CA TYR A 85 29.86 -15.67 11.68
C TYR A 85 29.07 -16.26 10.50
N ASP A 86 29.65 -16.25 9.29
CA ASP A 86 29.00 -16.78 8.09
C ASP A 86 28.78 -18.31 8.17
N ASN A 87 29.70 -19.04 8.79
CA ASN A 87 29.56 -20.49 9.02
C ASN A 87 28.42 -20.79 10.01
N ILE A 88 28.40 -20.09 11.14
CA ILE A 88 27.32 -20.19 12.14
C ILE A 88 25.99 -19.88 11.47
N LEU A 89 25.91 -18.82 10.66
CA LEU A 89 24.68 -18.43 9.99
C LEU A 89 24.20 -19.52 9.02
N LYS A 90 25.08 -20.09 8.19
CA LYS A 90 24.75 -21.21 7.30
C LYS A 90 24.25 -22.45 8.04
N GLU A 91 24.89 -22.79 9.16
CA GLU A 91 24.48 -23.96 9.95
C GLU A 91 23.16 -23.73 10.67
N ILE A 92 22.93 -22.51 11.17
CA ILE A 92 21.63 -22.11 11.69
C ILE A 92 20.61 -22.19 10.58
N GLU A 93 20.86 -21.74 9.35
CA GLU A 93 19.94 -21.84 8.21
C GLU A 93 19.62 -23.29 7.80
N ALA A 94 20.54 -24.23 8.06
CA ALA A 94 20.39 -25.65 7.75
C ALA A 94 19.64 -26.44 8.82
N LEU A 95 19.39 -25.87 10.00
CA LEU A 95 18.53 -26.53 10.99
C LEU A 95 17.10 -26.67 10.43
N PRO A 96 16.37 -27.73 10.79
CA PRO A 96 14.96 -27.83 10.44
C PRO A 96 14.19 -26.66 11.09
N ASP A 97 13.35 -25.97 10.31
CA ASP A 97 12.51 -24.86 10.77
C ASP A 97 13.25 -23.58 11.23
N SER A 98 14.51 -23.38 10.81
CA SER A 98 15.31 -22.20 11.16
C SER A 98 15.66 -21.31 9.95
N PHE A 99 15.99 -20.06 10.27
CA PHE A 99 16.55 -18.92 9.53
C PHE A 99 16.58 -18.86 7.99
N GLY A 100 16.85 -19.93 7.25
CA GLY A 100 17.30 -19.86 5.85
C GLY A 100 16.21 -19.80 4.78
N LYS A 101 14.97 -20.18 5.13
CA LYS A 101 13.81 -19.86 4.27
C LYS A 101 13.17 -18.62 4.84
N ILE A 102 13.59 -17.45 4.33
CA ILE A 102 12.86 -16.16 4.38
C ILE A 102 11.39 -16.46 4.60
N ASP A 103 10.83 -16.18 5.78
CA ASP A 103 9.40 -16.22 6.11
C ASP A 103 8.54 -16.85 5.00
N ILE A 104 8.74 -18.13 4.69
CA ILE A 104 7.88 -18.83 3.74
C ILE A 104 6.73 -19.19 4.63
N VAL A 105 5.84 -18.20 4.76
CA VAL A 105 4.42 -18.42 4.75
C VAL A 105 4.14 -19.57 5.70
N ASP A 106 4.28 -19.34 7.01
CA ASP A 106 3.48 -20.13 7.95
C ASP A 106 2.07 -20.00 7.39
N LEU A 107 1.57 -21.06 6.74
CA LEU A 107 0.37 -20.98 5.90
C LEU A 107 -0.76 -20.39 6.72
N ALA A 108 -0.80 -20.71 8.03
CA ALA A 108 -1.67 -20.06 8.98
C ALA A 108 -1.46 -18.53 9.08
N ARG A 109 -0.22 -18.03 9.20
CA ARG A 109 0.07 -16.57 9.25
C ARG A 109 -0.08 -15.86 7.91
N ALA A 110 0.12 -16.53 6.80
CA ALA A 110 -0.14 -15.96 5.49
C ALA A 110 -1.65 -15.96 5.18
N GLU A 111 -2.39 -16.95 5.66
CA GLU A 111 -3.86 -16.95 5.68
C GLU A 111 -4.42 -15.84 6.58
N LEU A 112 -3.69 -15.42 7.62
CA LEU A 112 -4.01 -14.22 8.41
C LEU A 112 -3.81 -12.91 7.64
N ASN A 113 -3.27 -12.93 6.42
CA ASN A 113 -3.29 -11.81 5.48
C ASN A 113 -4.38 -12.06 4.42
N PRO A 114 -5.68 -12.00 4.76
CA PRO A 114 -6.76 -12.23 3.80
C PRO A 114 -6.78 -11.17 2.67
N THR A 115 -6.06 -10.06 2.86
CA THR A 115 -5.83 -8.98 1.90
C THR A 115 -4.54 -9.12 1.09
N ALA A 116 -3.72 -10.15 1.32
CA ALA A 116 -2.65 -10.49 0.37
C ALA A 116 -3.33 -10.75 -0.98
N ARG A 117 -3.02 -9.91 -1.97
CA ARG A 117 -3.75 -9.85 -3.24
C ARG A 117 -4.08 -11.24 -3.76
N LYS A 118 -5.37 -11.51 -3.96
CA LYS A 118 -5.79 -12.62 -4.82
C LYS A 118 -5.18 -12.33 -6.18
N LYS A 119 -4.32 -13.23 -6.67
CA LYS A 119 -3.80 -13.15 -8.03
C LYS A 119 -4.98 -12.94 -8.98
N LEU A 120 -4.89 -11.92 -9.83
CA LEU A 120 -5.84 -11.71 -10.93
C LEU A 120 -5.96 -13.05 -11.67
N SER A 121 -7.18 -13.57 -11.79
CA SER A 121 -7.42 -14.74 -12.63
C SER A 121 -7.35 -14.34 -14.10
N GLU A 122 -7.22 -15.31 -15.02
CA GLU A 122 -7.19 -15.03 -16.47
C GLU A 122 -8.44 -14.29 -16.99
N ASN A 123 -9.54 -14.33 -16.25
CA ASN A 123 -10.80 -13.68 -16.62
C ASN A 123 -11.03 -12.33 -15.91
N ASP A 124 -10.14 -11.91 -15.00
CA ASP A 124 -10.29 -10.65 -14.30
C ASP A 124 -9.66 -9.50 -15.09
N HIS A 125 -10.34 -8.36 -15.10
CA HIS A 125 -9.84 -7.13 -15.73
C HIS A 125 -8.86 -6.38 -14.84
N LEU A 126 -7.88 -5.70 -15.45
CA LEU A 126 -6.95 -4.84 -14.74
C LEU A 126 -7.64 -3.52 -14.39
N VAL A 127 -8.03 -3.37 -13.12
CA VAL A 127 -8.68 -2.16 -12.62
C VAL A 127 -7.79 -1.45 -11.62
N ILE A 128 -7.47 -0.18 -11.87
CA ILE A 128 -6.58 0.64 -11.03
C ILE A 128 -7.36 1.82 -10.45
N CYS A 129 -7.64 1.79 -9.16
CA CYS A 129 -8.30 2.87 -8.43
C CYS A 129 -7.26 3.85 -7.87
N ILE A 130 -7.34 5.13 -8.25
CA ILE A 130 -6.40 6.16 -7.79
C ILE A 130 -7.14 7.24 -6.97
N SER A 131 -6.88 7.23 -5.67
CA SER A 131 -7.16 8.34 -4.77
C SER A 131 -5.96 9.28 -4.68
N ARG A 132 -6.18 10.58 -4.49
CA ARG A 132 -5.09 11.57 -4.50
C ARG A 132 -5.37 12.83 -3.71
N THR A 133 -4.34 13.42 -3.11
CA THR A 133 -4.42 14.79 -2.59
C THR A 133 -4.34 15.80 -3.74
N GLN A 134 -5.03 16.92 -3.61
CA GLN A 134 -5.02 17.95 -4.64
C GLN A 134 -3.59 18.50 -4.80
N GLY A 135 -3.14 18.71 -6.04
CA GLY A 135 -1.79 19.22 -6.35
C GLY A 135 -0.67 18.18 -6.25
N SER A 136 -0.97 16.90 -6.03
CA SER A 136 0.02 15.81 -6.03
C SER A 136 0.44 15.31 -7.41
N ALA A 137 -0.04 15.90 -8.51
CA ALA A 137 0.09 15.34 -9.87
C ALA A 137 -0.56 13.94 -10.03
N GLY A 138 -1.45 13.53 -9.11
CA GLY A 138 -2.13 12.25 -9.22
C GLY A 138 -3.04 12.10 -10.45
N ASN A 139 -3.61 13.21 -10.95
CA ASN A 139 -4.38 13.18 -12.20
C ASN A 139 -3.44 12.92 -13.39
N ASP A 140 -2.30 13.61 -13.46
CA ASP A 140 -1.32 13.47 -14.55
C ASP A 140 -0.76 12.04 -14.56
N ILE A 141 -0.40 11.51 -13.38
CA ILE A 141 0.06 10.13 -13.22
C ILE A 141 -1.02 9.13 -13.66
N GLY A 142 -2.28 9.32 -13.25
CA GLY A 142 -3.35 8.38 -13.62
C GLY A 142 -3.67 8.38 -15.12
N PHE A 143 -3.59 9.55 -15.76
CA PHE A 143 -3.81 9.68 -17.20
C PHE A 143 -2.65 9.07 -18.00
N GLU A 144 -1.40 9.44 -17.69
CA GLU A 144 -0.22 8.92 -18.39
C GLU A 144 -0.06 7.40 -18.16
N LEU A 145 -0.38 6.90 -16.95
CA LEU A 145 -0.42 5.45 -16.69
C LEU A 145 -1.44 4.71 -17.57
N ALA A 146 -2.63 5.30 -17.78
CA ALA A 146 -3.64 4.69 -18.63
C ALA A 146 -3.21 4.67 -20.10
N ASP A 147 -2.53 5.74 -20.56
CA ASP A 147 -1.97 5.85 -21.90
C ASP A 147 -0.86 4.82 -22.14
N ASP A 148 0.09 4.71 -21.19
CA ASP A 148 1.21 3.76 -21.26
C ASP A 148 0.74 2.29 -21.25
N LEU A 149 -0.28 1.97 -20.45
CA LEU A 149 -0.88 0.64 -20.39
C LEU A 149 -1.88 0.37 -21.52
N HIS A 150 -2.24 1.38 -22.30
CA HIS A 150 -3.30 1.33 -23.32
C HIS A 150 -4.66 0.85 -22.78
N ILE A 151 -5.08 1.38 -21.62
CA ILE A 151 -6.35 1.05 -20.96
C ILE A 151 -7.24 2.29 -20.78
N ASN A 152 -8.52 2.11 -20.47
CA ASN A 152 -9.46 3.23 -20.35
C ASN A 152 -9.18 4.08 -19.11
N TYR A 153 -9.39 5.40 -19.19
CA TYR A 153 -9.26 6.32 -18.06
C TYR A 153 -10.61 6.95 -17.71
N TYR A 154 -10.99 6.86 -16.44
CA TYR A 154 -12.23 7.40 -15.91
C TYR A 154 -12.00 8.36 -14.76
N ASP A 155 -12.31 9.63 -15.00
CA ASP A 155 -12.39 10.63 -13.95
C ASP A 155 -13.82 11.13 -13.74
N VAL A 156 -13.93 12.07 -12.79
CA VAL A 156 -15.19 12.72 -12.46
C VAL A 156 -15.90 13.28 -13.68
N GLU A 157 -15.18 13.92 -14.59
CA GLU A 157 -15.79 14.60 -15.74
C GLU A 157 -16.32 13.57 -16.73
N ILE A 158 -15.55 12.51 -16.99
CA ILE A 158 -15.94 11.41 -17.88
C ILE A 158 -17.16 10.69 -17.31
N PHE A 159 -17.16 10.36 -16.01
CA PHE A 159 -18.32 9.72 -15.37
C PHE A 159 -19.59 10.56 -15.47
N ASN A 160 -19.50 11.87 -15.24
CA ASN A 160 -20.64 12.76 -15.37
C ASN A 160 -21.20 12.77 -16.80
N GLN A 161 -20.32 12.71 -17.81
CA GLN A 161 -20.74 12.62 -19.21
C GLN A 161 -21.40 11.28 -19.53
N VAL A 162 -20.82 10.17 -19.06
CA VAL A 162 -21.37 8.82 -19.26
C VAL A 162 -22.75 8.70 -18.63
N LEU A 163 -22.92 9.16 -17.38
CA LEU A 163 -24.23 9.18 -16.72
C LEU A 163 -25.25 10.01 -17.49
N THR A 164 -24.86 11.22 -17.94
CA THR A 164 -25.77 12.10 -18.68
C THR A 164 -26.24 11.44 -19.98
N ARG A 165 -25.36 10.70 -20.68
CA ARG A 165 -25.72 9.95 -21.90
C ARG A 165 -26.67 8.78 -21.60
N LEU A 166 -26.36 7.97 -20.59
CA LEU A 166 -27.20 6.83 -20.20
C LEU A 166 -28.61 7.26 -19.78
N GLU A 167 -28.76 8.45 -19.20
CA GLU A 167 -30.08 9.01 -18.86
C GLU A 167 -30.85 9.48 -20.09
N ALA A 168 -30.16 10.12 -21.04
CA ALA A 168 -30.76 10.53 -22.31
C ALA A 168 -31.25 9.31 -23.12
N GLU A 169 -30.52 8.19 -23.08
CA GLU A 169 -30.88 6.95 -23.76
C GLU A 169 -32.04 6.21 -23.07
N LYS A 170 -32.11 6.25 -21.74
CA LYS A 170 -33.18 5.60 -20.96
C LYS A 170 -34.50 6.39 -20.95
N GLY A 171 -34.51 7.66 -21.36
CA GLY A 171 -35.63 8.59 -21.14
C GLY A 171 -36.03 9.43 -22.34
N SER A 172 -36.89 8.87 -23.20
CA SER A 172 -37.94 9.63 -23.89
C SER A 172 -38.95 10.18 -22.88
N VAL A 173 -38.54 11.14 -22.06
CA VAL A 173 -39.46 11.90 -21.20
C VAL A 173 -39.20 13.38 -21.41
N ASN A 174 -40.20 14.02 -22.02
CA ASN A 174 -40.29 15.46 -22.27
C ASN A 174 -40.26 16.27 -20.97
N ASP A 175 -39.10 16.38 -20.32
CA ASP A 175 -38.86 17.36 -19.28
C ASP A 175 -37.67 18.23 -19.71
N THR A 176 -38.01 19.37 -20.32
CA THR A 176 -37.12 20.44 -20.81
C THR A 176 -36.27 21.12 -19.72
N GLU A 177 -36.16 20.54 -18.52
CA GLU A 177 -35.45 21.09 -17.36
C GLU A 177 -34.66 20.01 -16.60
N THR A 178 -34.13 19.01 -17.31
CA THR A 178 -33.19 18.05 -16.72
C THR A 178 -31.84 18.75 -16.50
N GLU A 179 -31.66 19.36 -15.32
CA GLU A 179 -30.35 19.88 -14.88
C GLU A 179 -29.33 18.73 -14.90
N PRO A 180 -28.31 18.78 -15.77
CA PRO A 180 -27.34 17.71 -15.92
C PRO A 180 -26.71 17.33 -14.57
N PHE A 181 -26.40 16.05 -14.39
CA PHE A 181 -25.61 15.55 -13.25
C PHE A 181 -24.25 16.25 -13.11
N ALA A 182 -23.82 16.94 -14.18
CA ALA A 182 -22.63 17.78 -14.25
C ALA A 182 -22.53 18.88 -13.16
N ASP A 183 -23.63 19.29 -12.54
CA ASP A 183 -23.61 20.36 -11.52
C ASP A 183 -23.40 19.85 -10.07
N PHE A 184 -23.18 18.54 -9.87
CA PHE A 184 -22.96 17.99 -8.52
C PHE A 184 -21.60 18.37 -7.93
N ASP A 185 -20.57 18.52 -8.76
CA ASP A 185 -19.23 18.97 -8.35
C ASP A 185 -19.05 20.48 -8.50
N LYS A 186 -19.97 21.20 -9.14
CA LYS A 186 -19.96 22.67 -9.15
C LYS A 186 -20.56 23.19 -7.84
N TYR A 187 -19.64 23.39 -6.91
CA TYR A 187 -19.77 23.94 -5.56
C TYR A 187 -20.69 25.16 -5.39
N ARG A 188 -21.99 24.98 -5.51
CA ARG A 188 -22.99 26.00 -5.18
C ARG A 188 -23.87 25.50 -4.06
N LYS A 189 -23.78 26.17 -2.89
CA LYS A 189 -24.82 26.05 -1.85
C LYS A 189 -26.15 26.48 -2.49
N ARG A 190 -27.02 25.53 -2.81
CA ARG A 190 -28.37 25.84 -3.29
C ARG A 190 -29.30 25.94 -2.08
N ASN A 191 -30.04 27.04 -1.99
CA ASN A 191 -31.02 27.26 -0.93
C ASN A 191 -32.09 26.16 -0.98
N PHE A 192 -32.33 25.51 0.15
CA PHE A 192 -33.34 24.46 0.30
C PHE A 192 -34.73 25.01 -0.04
N ARG A 193 -35.39 24.42 -1.04
CA ARG A 193 -36.79 24.72 -1.41
C ARG A 193 -37.63 23.46 -1.22
N LEU A 194 -38.61 23.52 -0.32
CA LEU A 194 -39.52 22.43 0.04
C LEU A 194 -40.18 21.74 -1.17
N LYS A 195 -40.61 22.49 -2.19
CA LYS A 195 -41.17 21.94 -3.43
C LYS A 195 -40.18 21.09 -4.23
N THR A 196 -38.89 21.42 -4.21
CA THR A 196 -37.84 20.66 -4.91
C THR A 196 -37.53 19.36 -4.15
N TRP A 197 -37.53 19.41 -2.81
CA TRP A 197 -37.30 18.25 -1.95
C TRP A 197 -38.39 17.19 -2.05
N PHE A 198 -39.68 17.56 -1.99
CA PHE A 198 -40.79 16.60 -2.16
C PHE A 198 -40.79 15.94 -3.55
N ARG A 199 -40.39 16.67 -4.59
CA ARG A 199 -40.29 16.16 -5.97
C ARG A 199 -39.11 15.21 -6.14
N GLU A 200 -37.96 15.51 -5.55
CA GLU A 200 -36.77 14.62 -5.55
C GLU A 200 -37.04 13.36 -4.71
N PHE A 201 -37.71 13.49 -3.56
CA PHE A 201 -38.10 12.36 -2.70
C PHE A 201 -39.01 11.36 -3.45
N ASN A 202 -40.00 11.85 -4.20
CA ASN A 202 -40.89 10.98 -4.98
C ASN A 202 -40.19 10.33 -6.20
N ARG A 203 -39.14 10.98 -6.75
CA ARG A 203 -38.40 10.51 -7.93
C ARG A 203 -37.30 9.50 -7.62
N TYR A 204 -36.66 9.61 -6.45
CA TYR A 204 -35.57 8.74 -6.02
C TYR A 204 -36.00 7.76 -4.91
N HIS A 205 -37.27 7.38 -4.89
CA HIS A 205 -37.83 6.41 -3.92
C HIS A 205 -37.53 6.74 -2.44
N GLY A 206 -37.54 8.03 -2.11
CA GLY A 206 -37.30 8.53 -0.76
C GLY A 206 -35.83 8.81 -0.41
N LEU A 207 -34.88 8.54 -1.31
CA LEU A 207 -33.46 8.84 -1.08
C LEU A 207 -33.12 10.30 -1.36
N PRO A 208 -32.18 10.90 -0.61
CA PRO A 208 -31.54 12.15 -1.00
C PRO A 208 -30.91 12.01 -2.39
N ARG A 209 -31.03 13.05 -3.23
CA ARG A 209 -30.45 13.06 -4.59
C ARG A 209 -28.96 12.68 -4.62
N GLN A 210 -28.22 13.07 -3.59
CA GLN A 210 -26.79 12.78 -3.44
C GLN A 210 -26.50 11.27 -3.41
N ASP A 211 -27.33 10.53 -2.69
CA ASP A 211 -27.17 9.09 -2.50
C ASP A 211 -27.61 8.34 -3.75
N ALA A 212 -28.67 8.78 -4.42
CA ALA A 212 -29.06 8.23 -5.71
C ALA A 212 -27.96 8.38 -6.78
N VAL A 213 -27.28 9.53 -6.83
CA VAL A 213 -26.13 9.75 -7.72
C VAL A 213 -24.99 8.79 -7.35
N PHE A 214 -24.71 8.65 -6.06
CA PHE A 214 -23.67 7.75 -5.57
C PHE A 214 -23.95 6.28 -5.95
N PHE A 215 -25.19 5.80 -5.80
CA PHE A 215 -25.56 4.43 -6.17
C PHE A 215 -25.44 4.20 -7.68
N ASN A 216 -25.97 5.10 -8.51
CA ASN A 216 -25.82 4.99 -9.97
C ASN A 216 -24.34 4.99 -10.40
N MET A 217 -23.51 5.82 -9.75
CA MET A 217 -22.06 5.84 -9.98
C MET A 217 -21.39 4.54 -9.54
N SER A 218 -21.81 3.98 -8.40
CA SER A 218 -21.26 2.73 -7.87
C SER A 218 -21.57 1.56 -8.81
N ASP A 219 -22.80 1.48 -9.32
CA ASP A 219 -23.21 0.48 -10.29
C ASP A 219 -22.41 0.62 -11.59
N LEU A 220 -22.21 1.85 -12.08
CA LEU A 220 -21.41 2.11 -13.26
C LEU A 220 -19.94 1.69 -13.06
N ILE A 221 -19.32 2.05 -11.93
CA ILE A 221 -17.96 1.63 -11.57
C ILE A 221 -17.83 0.11 -11.54
N CYS A 222 -18.78 -0.58 -10.91
CA CYS A 222 -18.80 -2.05 -10.86
C CYS A 222 -18.98 -2.68 -12.24
N ASN A 223 -19.77 -2.06 -13.12
CA ASN A 223 -19.96 -2.56 -14.48
C ASN A 223 -18.69 -2.39 -15.31
N LEU A 224 -18.09 -1.19 -15.32
CA LEU A 224 -16.84 -0.92 -16.07
C LEU A 224 -15.71 -1.87 -15.61
N ALA A 225 -15.54 -2.02 -14.29
CA ALA A 225 -14.54 -2.91 -13.70
C ALA A 225 -14.72 -4.40 -14.05
N ARG A 226 -15.92 -4.80 -14.49
CA ARG A 226 -16.21 -6.19 -14.93
C ARG A 226 -16.13 -6.39 -16.44
N THR A 227 -16.07 -5.31 -17.22
CA THR A 227 -16.13 -5.39 -18.68
C THR A 227 -14.85 -5.01 -19.38
N GLU A 228 -13.98 -4.25 -18.71
CA GLU A 228 -12.80 -3.68 -19.35
C GLU A 228 -11.70 -3.31 -18.35
N ASP A 229 -10.47 -3.24 -18.87
CA ASP A 229 -9.31 -2.76 -18.14
C ASP A 229 -9.35 -1.22 -18.06
N CYS A 230 -9.19 -0.66 -16.86
CA CYS A 230 -9.31 0.78 -16.68
C CYS A 230 -8.61 1.36 -15.44
N VAL A 231 -8.28 2.65 -15.51
CA VAL A 231 -7.89 3.50 -14.39
C VAL A 231 -9.07 4.34 -13.95
N ILE A 232 -9.45 4.25 -12.66
CA ILE A 232 -10.57 4.96 -12.06
C ILE A 232 -10.07 5.98 -11.03
N MET A 233 -10.32 7.25 -11.27
CA MET A 233 -9.85 8.36 -10.45
C MET A 233 -10.85 8.74 -9.35
N GLY A 234 -10.70 8.17 -8.15
CA GLY A 234 -11.41 8.58 -6.95
C GLY A 234 -12.81 7.97 -6.83
N ARG A 235 -13.82 8.79 -6.48
CA ARG A 235 -15.23 8.37 -6.32
C ARG A 235 -15.49 7.16 -5.40
N CYS A 236 -14.58 6.92 -4.44
CA CYS A 236 -14.62 5.76 -3.55
C CYS A 236 -14.55 4.41 -4.29
N ALA A 237 -14.00 4.39 -5.51
CA ALA A 237 -13.94 3.20 -6.35
C ALA A 237 -13.25 2.03 -5.64
N ASP A 238 -12.19 2.31 -4.88
CA ASP A 238 -11.51 1.33 -4.02
C ASP A 238 -12.48 0.63 -3.05
N ALA A 239 -13.26 1.40 -2.29
CA ALA A 239 -14.21 0.85 -1.33
C ALA A 239 -15.39 0.14 -2.02
N ILE A 240 -15.90 0.72 -3.12
CA ILE A 240 -16.99 0.14 -3.91
C ILE A 240 -16.60 -1.22 -4.46
N LEU A 241 -15.44 -1.33 -5.12
CA LEU A 241 -14.96 -2.57 -5.72
C LEU A 241 -14.59 -3.61 -4.65
N THR A 242 -13.99 -3.17 -3.52
CA THR A 242 -13.72 -4.05 -2.37
C THR A 242 -15.01 -4.69 -1.86
N ASN A 243 -16.05 -3.89 -1.61
CA ASN A 243 -17.33 -4.37 -1.09
C ASN A 243 -18.07 -5.30 -2.07
N ASN A 244 -17.81 -5.14 -3.37
CA ASN A 244 -18.36 -5.98 -4.44
C ASN A 244 -17.47 -7.16 -4.82
N HIS A 245 -16.37 -7.41 -4.09
CA HIS A 245 -15.43 -8.51 -4.32
C HIS A 245 -14.83 -8.51 -5.74
N ILE A 246 -14.64 -7.33 -6.33
CA ILE A 246 -14.01 -7.17 -7.64
C ILE A 246 -12.51 -6.95 -7.43
N PRO A 247 -11.62 -7.76 -8.01
CA PRO A 247 -10.18 -7.55 -7.97
C PRO A 247 -9.81 -6.19 -8.55
N HIS A 248 -9.00 -5.41 -7.83
CA HIS A 248 -8.54 -4.10 -8.27
C HIS A 248 -7.28 -3.69 -7.50
N LEU A 249 -6.54 -2.75 -8.06
CA LEU A 249 -5.38 -2.11 -7.48
C LEU A 249 -5.77 -0.76 -6.88
N SER A 250 -5.66 -0.59 -5.56
CA SER A 250 -5.96 0.68 -4.88
C SER A 250 -4.71 1.48 -4.56
N LEU A 251 -4.58 2.66 -5.15
CA LEU A 251 -3.44 3.57 -5.00
C LEU A 251 -3.85 4.88 -4.33
N PHE A 252 -2.96 5.44 -3.51
CA PHE A 252 -3.08 6.78 -2.95
C PHE A 252 -1.86 7.65 -3.28
N ILE A 253 -2.04 8.67 -4.12
CA ILE A 253 -0.97 9.56 -4.57
C ILE A 253 -1.01 10.89 -3.81
N SER A 254 0.08 11.19 -3.10
CA SER A 254 0.23 12.42 -2.32
C SER A 254 1.57 13.11 -2.57
N ALA A 255 1.74 14.27 -1.94
CA ALA A 255 2.98 15.03 -1.89
C ALA A 255 2.99 15.99 -0.69
N PRO A 256 4.17 16.45 -0.22
CA PRO A 256 4.28 17.47 0.82
C PRO A 256 3.46 18.72 0.47
N PHE A 257 2.75 19.27 1.45
CA PHE A 257 1.80 20.37 1.23
C PHE A 257 2.44 21.58 0.53
N SER A 258 3.66 21.96 0.93
CA SER A 258 4.41 23.07 0.31
C SER A 258 4.63 22.87 -1.19
N LEU A 259 5.01 21.66 -1.61
CA LEU A 259 5.25 21.34 -3.02
C LEU A 259 3.94 21.28 -3.82
N ARG A 260 2.86 20.79 -3.20
CA ARG A 260 1.51 20.83 -3.81
C ARG A 260 1.05 22.27 -4.04
N VAL A 261 1.30 23.17 -3.08
CA VAL A 261 0.98 24.61 -3.22
C VAL A 261 1.75 25.20 -4.39
N GLN A 262 3.07 24.97 -4.48
CA GLN A 262 3.89 25.48 -5.58
C GLN A 262 3.39 24.99 -6.95
N ARG A 263 3.06 23.70 -7.08
CA ARG A 263 2.47 23.14 -8.31
C ARG A 263 1.15 23.82 -8.69
N ILE A 264 0.26 24.07 -7.73
CA ILE A 264 -1.01 24.76 -8.00
C ILE A 264 -0.80 26.23 -8.36
N MET A 265 0.12 26.92 -7.69
CA MET A 265 0.47 28.30 -8.02
C MET A 265 0.96 28.40 -9.47
N ALA A 266 1.86 27.50 -9.89
CA ALA A 266 2.39 27.45 -11.25
C ALA A 266 1.33 27.09 -12.29
N SER A 267 0.51 26.06 -12.03
CA SER A 267 -0.47 25.56 -13.01
C SER A 267 -1.71 26.45 -13.16
N LYS A 268 -2.15 27.12 -12.09
CA LYS A 268 -3.38 27.93 -12.09
C LYS A 268 -3.13 29.44 -12.02
N ASN A 269 -1.86 29.87 -12.06
CA ASN A 269 -1.44 31.26 -11.89
C ASN A 269 -2.09 31.93 -10.64
N MET A 270 -2.04 31.21 -9.51
CA MET A 270 -2.63 31.64 -8.25
C MET A 270 -1.55 32.12 -7.28
N ASP A 271 -1.88 33.09 -6.42
CA ASP A 271 -1.02 33.43 -5.29
C ASP A 271 -0.99 32.32 -4.23
N PHE A 272 -0.03 32.39 -3.31
CA PHE A 272 0.16 31.40 -2.24
C PHE A 272 -1.08 31.23 -1.36
N HIS A 273 -1.76 32.32 -1.02
CA HIS A 273 -2.90 32.30 -0.11
C HIS A 273 -4.11 31.60 -0.75
N HIS A 274 -4.44 31.96 -1.99
CA HIS A 274 -5.50 31.37 -2.79
C HIS A 274 -5.22 29.90 -3.10
N ALA A 275 -3.99 29.56 -3.52
CA ALA A 275 -3.59 28.19 -3.80
C ALA A 275 -3.68 27.30 -2.54
N SER A 276 -3.17 27.80 -1.40
CA SER A 276 -3.25 27.08 -0.12
C SER A 276 -4.68 26.85 0.34
N ARG A 277 -5.55 27.87 0.21
CA ARG A 277 -6.97 27.77 0.56
C ARG A 277 -7.70 26.79 -0.35
N PHE A 278 -7.44 26.87 -1.66
CA PHE A 278 -8.01 25.98 -2.66
C PHE A 278 -7.66 24.51 -2.37
N LEU A 279 -6.37 24.22 -2.15
CA LEU A 279 -5.88 22.89 -1.81
C LEU A 279 -6.57 22.31 -0.58
N ARG A 280 -6.60 23.07 0.52
CA ARG A 280 -7.25 22.64 1.77
C ARG A 280 -8.74 22.41 1.59
N GLN A 281 -9.40 23.24 0.78
CA GLN A 281 -10.82 23.10 0.50
C GLN A 281 -11.10 21.80 -0.28
N MET A 282 -10.34 21.55 -1.36
CA MET A 282 -10.47 20.33 -2.18
C MET A 282 -10.18 19.07 -1.36
N ASP A 283 -9.06 19.04 -0.63
CA ASP A 283 -8.70 17.89 0.22
C ASP A 283 -9.77 17.63 1.30
N ARG A 284 -10.34 18.70 1.89
CA ARG A 284 -11.43 18.57 2.87
C ARG A 284 -12.70 17.99 2.24
N GLN A 285 -12.99 18.32 0.99
CA GLN A 285 -14.16 17.81 0.28
C GLN A 285 -13.97 16.35 -0.10
N HIS A 286 -12.80 15.97 -0.65
CA HIS A 286 -12.46 14.57 -0.92
C HIS A 286 -12.57 13.73 0.35
N LYS A 287 -11.99 14.21 1.44
CA LYS A 287 -12.10 13.55 2.75
C LYS A 287 -13.55 13.42 3.20
N LYS A 288 -14.34 14.50 3.16
CA LYS A 288 -15.73 14.47 3.61
C LYS A 288 -16.56 13.47 2.80
N TYR A 289 -16.37 13.45 1.49
CA TYR A 289 -17.09 12.54 0.60
C TYR A 289 -16.71 11.08 0.88
N TYR A 290 -15.41 10.79 0.94
CA TYR A 290 -14.92 9.44 1.19
C TYR A 290 -15.30 8.93 2.58
N ASP A 291 -15.06 9.71 3.64
CA ASP A 291 -15.42 9.35 5.02
C ASP A 291 -16.94 9.25 5.24
N PHE A 292 -17.78 9.78 4.34
CA PHE A 292 -19.24 9.69 4.44
C PHE A 292 -19.78 8.44 3.76
N TYR A 293 -19.29 8.14 2.54
CA TYR A 293 -19.75 7.00 1.75
C TYR A 293 -18.99 5.70 2.04
N THR A 294 -17.92 5.79 2.83
CA THR A 294 -17.14 4.63 3.26
C THR A 294 -17.00 4.67 4.78
N ASP A 295 -16.93 3.52 5.43
CA ASP A 295 -16.58 3.42 6.85
C ASP A 295 -15.07 3.62 7.11
N LYS A 296 -14.34 4.10 6.09
CA LYS A 296 -12.89 4.25 6.06
C LYS A 296 -12.50 5.72 6.19
N ARG A 297 -11.21 5.96 6.42
CA ARG A 297 -10.64 7.31 6.53
C ARG A 297 -9.76 7.61 5.34
N TRP A 298 -10.09 8.68 4.63
CA TRP A 298 -9.36 9.09 3.44
C TRP A 298 -7.88 9.36 3.72
N GLY A 299 -7.00 8.80 2.88
CA GLY A 299 -5.55 8.96 2.99
C GLY A 299 -4.88 8.16 4.11
N ARG A 300 -5.58 7.22 4.77
CA ARG A 300 -4.93 6.24 5.65
C ARG A 300 -4.29 5.11 4.84
N PRO A 301 -3.02 4.75 5.08
CA PRO A 301 -2.34 3.70 4.33
C PRO A 301 -3.03 2.34 4.37
N GLU A 302 -3.70 1.99 5.46
CA GLU A 302 -4.45 0.74 5.63
C GLU A 302 -5.61 0.56 4.63
N ASN A 303 -6.05 1.63 3.96
CA ASN A 303 -7.17 1.60 3.02
C ASN A 303 -6.74 1.38 1.57
N TYR A 304 -5.44 1.39 1.28
CA TYR A 304 -4.89 1.31 -0.08
C TYR A 304 -3.80 0.24 -0.15
N ASP A 305 -3.58 -0.33 -1.33
CA ASP A 305 -2.49 -1.28 -1.54
C ASP A 305 -1.13 -0.57 -1.56
N LEU A 306 -1.10 0.66 -2.07
CA LEU A 306 0.11 1.46 -2.09
C LEU A 306 -0.18 2.96 -1.93
N CYS A 307 0.56 3.61 -1.04
CA CYS A 307 0.62 5.06 -0.92
C CYS A 307 1.94 5.60 -1.47
N ILE A 308 1.88 6.52 -2.42
CA ILE A 308 3.06 7.08 -3.09
C ILE A 308 3.18 8.57 -2.81
N ASN A 309 4.39 8.99 -2.44
CA ASN A 309 4.78 10.39 -2.44
C ASN A 309 5.40 10.77 -3.80
N SER A 310 4.57 11.29 -4.70
CA SER A 310 4.95 11.74 -6.04
C SER A 310 6.00 12.87 -6.08
N ALA A 311 6.26 13.56 -4.97
CA ALA A 311 7.30 14.59 -4.93
C ALA A 311 8.71 14.00 -4.92
N ASN A 312 8.86 12.75 -4.46
CA ASN A 312 10.16 12.09 -4.38
C ASN A 312 10.56 11.43 -5.70
N TYR A 313 9.58 10.99 -6.49
CA TYR A 313 9.77 10.19 -7.71
C TYR A 313 9.39 10.95 -9.00
N GLY A 314 8.68 12.07 -8.89
CA GLY A 314 8.08 12.71 -10.05
C GLY A 314 6.98 11.86 -10.69
N ILE A 315 6.51 12.26 -11.87
CA ILE A 315 5.42 11.57 -12.58
C ILE A 315 5.93 10.26 -13.17
N ARG A 316 6.97 10.32 -14.01
CA ARG A 316 7.51 9.16 -14.75
C ARG A 316 7.95 8.00 -13.84
N GLU A 317 8.80 8.25 -12.85
CA GLU A 317 9.28 7.16 -11.99
C GLU A 317 8.15 6.58 -11.10
N THR A 318 7.11 7.38 -10.82
CA THR A 318 5.91 6.86 -10.14
C THR A 318 5.16 5.88 -11.04
N ILE A 319 5.01 6.18 -12.33
CA ILE A 319 4.39 5.29 -13.32
C ILE A 319 5.21 4.00 -13.45
N ASP A 320 6.53 4.12 -13.65
CA ASP A 320 7.43 2.96 -13.76
C ASP A 320 7.41 2.08 -12.50
N LEU A 321 7.15 2.66 -11.32
CA LEU A 321 6.96 1.89 -10.08
C LEU A 321 5.65 1.10 -10.11
N ILE A 322 4.55 1.74 -10.51
CA ILE A 322 3.21 1.12 -10.59
C ILE A 322 3.22 -0.01 -11.62
N GLU A 323 3.79 0.22 -12.81
CA GLU A 323 3.91 -0.79 -13.86
C GLU A 323 4.72 -2.00 -13.42
N ARG A 324 5.82 -1.80 -12.70
CA ARG A 324 6.61 -2.91 -12.14
C ARG A 324 5.81 -3.74 -11.13
N MET A 325 4.92 -3.12 -10.37
CA MET A 325 4.04 -3.86 -9.47
C MET A 325 3.02 -4.71 -10.24
N ILE A 326 2.48 -4.19 -11.35
CA ILE A 326 1.52 -4.89 -12.19
C ILE A 326 2.20 -6.04 -12.95
N ASN A 327 3.37 -5.79 -13.56
CA ASN A 327 4.06 -6.76 -14.40
C ASN A 327 4.71 -7.91 -13.62
N ARG A 328 5.06 -7.73 -12.34
CA ARG A 328 5.49 -8.84 -11.47
C ARG A 328 4.42 -9.89 -11.24
N GLU A 329 3.14 -9.57 -11.48
CA GLU A 329 2.05 -10.55 -11.38
C GLU A 329 1.93 -11.42 -12.65
N LYS A 330 2.52 -11.01 -13.77
CA LYS A 330 2.49 -11.74 -15.06
C LYS A 330 3.65 -12.71 -15.28
N GLU A 331 4.69 -12.73 -14.43
CA GLU A 331 5.71 -13.77 -14.50
C GLU A 331 5.13 -15.09 -13.96
N PRO A 332 4.99 -16.15 -14.78
CA PRO A 332 4.67 -17.46 -14.26
C PRO A 332 5.79 -17.87 -13.30
N ALA A 333 5.41 -18.47 -12.18
CA ALA A 333 6.31 -19.12 -11.25
C ALA A 333 7.14 -20.17 -12.02
N SER A 334 8.26 -19.74 -12.57
CA SER A 334 9.21 -20.58 -13.27
C SER A 334 10.34 -20.88 -12.31
N GLY A 335 10.38 -22.13 -11.86
CA GLY A 335 11.58 -22.71 -11.28
C GLY A 335 11.40 -23.33 -9.91
N SER A 336 10.87 -24.56 -9.87
CA SER A 336 11.54 -25.63 -9.13
C SER A 336 11.16 -26.96 -9.77
N LEU A 337 12.04 -27.36 -10.70
CA LEU A 337 12.29 -28.74 -11.13
C LEU A 337 12.74 -29.60 -9.95
#